data_AF-A0A9J6D765-F1
#
_entry.id   AF-A0A9J6D765-F1
#
_cell.length_a   1.000
_cell.length_b   1.000
_cell.length_c   1.000
_cell.angle_alpha   90.00
_cell.angle_beta   90.00
_cell.angle_gamma   90.00
#
_symmetry.space_group_name_H-M   'P 1'
#
loop_
_entity.id
_entity.type
_entity.pdbx_description
1 polymer ?
#
loop_
_entity_poly.entity_id
_entity_poly.type
_entity_poly.pdbx_seq_one_letter_code
_entity_poly.pdbx_strand_id
1 'polypeptide(L)'
;MPELLPEIHLVANQASRRRTEKQEKSQERKLSALLEKGRKTRGPMFEVRNLSSYELTPAECKVLSRGLNFNQAKQPDTRKVVCAVENAIGLLGESERDEVRTRAVGILSRIRKSGCQQVLSEDEEKAIKALHKNKKIAVLPADKGNVTVVLDRSTYESKMTEIVGDCTTQQSVQTESFPGVHRAERLFNTTIIFMMAWRLKHLWGAPVRCATTTHMVLMQSYGAMPLHRIQHTSSQLQM
;
A
#
# COMPACT_ATOMS: atom_id res chain seq x y z
N MET A 1 -20.67 35.62 -23.28
CA MET A 1 -19.95 34.76 -22.32
C MET A 1 -19.78 33.28 -22.75
N PRO A 2 -19.64 32.90 -24.04
CA PRO A 2 -19.17 31.54 -24.41
C PRO A 2 -17.69 31.47 -24.85
N GLU A 3 -17.00 32.60 -25.08
CA GLU A 3 -15.69 32.59 -25.76
C GLU A 3 -14.48 32.18 -24.91
N LEU A 4 -14.59 32.13 -23.58
CA LEU A 4 -13.45 31.81 -22.70
C LEU A 4 -13.34 30.31 -22.32
N LEU A 5 -14.38 29.50 -22.60
CA LEU A 5 -14.36 28.07 -22.30
C LEU A 5 -13.21 27.31 -23.01
N PRO A 6 -12.91 27.55 -24.30
CA PRO A 6 -11.87 26.82 -25.02
C PRO A 6 -10.46 27.05 -24.43
N GLU A 7 -10.16 28.28 -24.00
CA GLU A 7 -8.87 28.61 -23.37
C GLU A 7 -8.70 27.93 -22.00
N ILE A 8 -9.76 27.90 -21.20
CA ILE A 8 -9.74 27.25 -19.88
C ILE A 8 -9.51 25.74 -20.05
N HIS A 9 -10.20 25.10 -21.00
CA HIS A 9 -10.00 23.68 -21.32
C HIS A 9 -8.59 23.39 -21.85
N LEU A 10 -8.03 24.27 -22.69
CA LEU A 10 -6.67 24.13 -23.21
C LEU A 10 -5.64 24.18 -22.08
N VAL A 11 -5.74 25.17 -21.18
CA VAL A 11 -4.83 25.32 -20.03
C VAL A 11 -4.98 24.15 -19.06
N ALA A 12 -6.21 23.69 -18.80
CA ALA A 12 -6.46 22.52 -17.96
C ALA A 12 -5.85 21.24 -18.55
N ASN A 13 -5.99 21.02 -19.86
CA ASN A 13 -5.41 19.88 -20.57
C ASN A 13 -3.88 19.94 -20.59
N GLN A 14 -3.29 21.11 -20.81
CA GLN A 14 -1.84 21.31 -20.72
C GLN A 14 -1.32 21.05 -19.30
N ALA A 15 -2.01 21.55 -18.27
CA ALA A 15 -1.65 21.30 -16.88
C ALA A 15 -1.78 19.81 -16.50
N SER A 16 -2.81 19.13 -17.02
CA SER A 16 -3.00 17.69 -16.86
C SER A 16 -1.84 16.90 -17.48
N ARG A 17 -1.49 17.18 -18.75
CA ARG A 17 -0.36 16.53 -19.45
C ARG A 17 0.98 16.74 -18.73
N ARG A 18 1.27 17.96 -18.28
CA ARG A 18 2.51 18.23 -17.52
C ARG A 18 2.58 17.43 -16.21
N ARG A 19 1.44 17.18 -15.55
CA ARG A 19 1.39 16.35 -14.34
C ARG A 19 1.63 14.88 -14.67
N THR A 20 0.99 14.34 -15.71
CA THR A 20 1.20 12.95 -16.13
C THR A 20 2.64 12.72 -16.55
N GLU A 21 3.24 13.60 -17.36
CA GLU A 21 4.64 13.51 -17.78
C GLU A 21 5.61 13.56 -16.59
N LYS A 22 5.36 14.43 -15.60
CA LYS A 22 6.20 14.51 -14.40
C LYS A 22 6.09 13.24 -13.55
N GLN A 23 4.90 12.67 -13.47
CA GLN A 23 4.65 11.43 -12.75
C GLN A 23 5.30 10.24 -13.45
N GLU A 24 5.18 10.13 -14.77
CA GLU A 24 5.85 9.11 -15.59
C GLU A 24 7.37 9.18 -15.42
N LYS A 25 7.98 10.36 -15.60
CA LYS A 25 9.43 10.54 -15.37
C LYS A 25 9.83 10.15 -13.95
N SER A 26 9.00 10.45 -12.94
CA SER A 26 9.28 10.03 -11.57
C SER A 26 9.19 8.51 -11.40
N GLN A 27 8.24 7.85 -12.06
CA GLN A 27 8.09 6.40 -12.02
C GLN A 27 9.24 5.70 -12.75
N GLU A 28 9.65 6.20 -13.92
CA GLU A 28 10.80 5.70 -14.68
C GLU A 28 12.08 5.79 -13.86
N ARG A 29 12.33 6.92 -13.19
CA ARG A 29 13.48 7.08 -12.28
C ARG A 29 13.46 6.10 -11.10
N LYS A 30 12.28 5.84 -10.54
CA LYS A 30 12.12 4.85 -9.47
C LYS A 30 12.35 3.43 -10.00
N LEU A 31 11.83 3.11 -11.17
CA LEU A 31 11.99 1.81 -11.82
C LEU A 31 13.46 1.55 -12.15
N SER A 32 14.16 2.50 -12.76
CA SER A 32 15.58 2.36 -13.09
C SER A 32 16.44 2.21 -11.84
N ALA A 33 16.16 2.98 -10.77
CA ALA A 33 16.85 2.83 -9.49
C ALA A 33 16.60 1.45 -8.84
N LEU A 34 15.40 0.88 -8.97
CA LEU A 34 15.08 -0.45 -8.45
C LEU A 34 15.78 -1.56 -9.25
N LEU A 35 15.81 -1.45 -10.58
CA LEU A 35 16.53 -2.40 -11.45
C LEU A 35 18.02 -2.39 -11.14
N GLU A 36 18.61 -1.21 -10.94
CA GLU A 36 20.03 -1.08 -10.58
C GLU A 36 20.32 -1.63 -9.18
N LYS A 37 19.41 -1.41 -8.22
CA LYS A 37 19.49 -2.00 -6.87
C LYS A 37 19.29 -3.53 -6.87
N GLY A 38 18.62 -4.08 -7.88
CA GLY A 38 18.44 -5.52 -8.07
C GLY A 38 19.68 -6.23 -8.64
N ARG A 39 20.54 -5.53 -9.39
CA ARG A 39 21.76 -6.09 -10.00
C ARG A 39 22.91 -6.31 -9.02
N LYS A 40 22.98 -5.54 -7.94
CA LYS A 40 23.93 -5.80 -6.85
C LYS A 40 23.46 -7.05 -6.11
N THR A 41 24.15 -8.16 -6.34
CA THR A 41 23.85 -9.49 -5.83
C THR A 41 23.50 -9.43 -4.35
N ARG A 42 22.21 -9.57 -4.03
CA ARG A 42 21.80 -9.83 -2.66
C ARG A 42 22.29 -11.24 -2.34
N GLY A 43 23.07 -11.41 -1.27
CA GLY A 43 23.18 -12.72 -0.61
C GLY A 43 21.78 -13.24 -0.24
N PRO A 44 21.67 -14.46 0.33
CA PRO A 44 20.38 -14.98 0.79
C PRO A 44 19.67 -13.92 1.63
N MET A 45 18.48 -13.50 1.18
CA MET A 45 17.80 -12.32 1.72
C MET A 45 17.34 -12.56 3.16
N PHE A 46 17.12 -13.83 3.52
CA PHE A 46 16.81 -14.31 4.86
C PHE A 46 17.67 -15.52 5.23
N GLU A 47 18.18 -15.54 6.46
CA GLU A 47 18.86 -16.69 7.05
C GLU A 47 17.82 -17.64 7.66
N VAL A 48 17.99 -18.94 7.46
CA VAL A 48 17.09 -19.96 8.00
C VAL A 48 17.78 -20.69 9.14
N ARG A 49 17.21 -20.62 10.34
CA ARG A 49 17.69 -21.34 11.53
C ARG A 49 16.72 -22.46 11.88
N ASN A 50 17.15 -23.69 11.64
CA ASN A 50 16.38 -24.87 12.05
C ASN A 50 16.73 -25.26 13.49
N LEU A 51 15.74 -25.16 14.37
CA LEU A 51 15.79 -25.59 15.78
C LEU A 51 14.81 -26.74 16.05
N SER A 52 14.16 -27.25 15.01
CA SER A 52 13.20 -28.34 15.09
C SER A 52 13.88 -29.70 14.95
N SER A 53 13.19 -30.75 15.36
CA SER A 53 13.62 -32.14 15.15
C SER A 53 13.42 -32.60 13.69
N TYR A 54 12.79 -31.76 12.85
CA TYR A 54 12.51 -32.04 11.46
C TYR A 54 13.66 -31.59 10.56
N GLU A 55 14.14 -32.48 9.69
CA GLU A 55 15.16 -32.14 8.69
C GLU A 55 14.51 -31.47 7.47
N LEU A 56 14.87 -30.21 7.24
CA LEU A 56 14.40 -29.43 6.10
C LEU A 56 15.12 -29.86 4.82
N THR A 57 14.33 -30.07 3.77
CA THR A 57 14.88 -30.33 2.43
C THR A 57 15.52 -29.05 1.84
N PRO A 58 16.46 -29.16 0.90
CA PRO A 58 17.09 -27.99 0.29
C PRO A 58 16.08 -27.08 -0.43
N ALA A 59 15.00 -27.64 -0.97
CA ALA A 59 13.90 -26.87 -1.57
C ALA A 59 13.13 -26.07 -0.51
N GLU A 60 12.87 -26.64 0.66
CA GLU A 60 12.23 -25.94 1.79
C GLU A 60 13.10 -24.84 2.36
N CYS A 61 14.40 -25.09 2.54
CA CYS A 61 15.35 -24.05 2.94
C CYS A 61 15.38 -22.89 1.94
N LYS A 62 15.34 -23.19 0.64
CA LYS A 62 15.30 -22.17 -0.41
C LYS A 62 14.02 -21.33 -0.34
N VAL A 63 12.87 -21.97 -0.15
CA VAL A 63 11.58 -21.27 0.05
C VAL A 63 11.62 -20.37 1.27
N LEU A 64 12.10 -20.88 2.42
CA LEU A 64 12.17 -20.11 3.66
C LEU A 64 13.16 -18.95 3.57
N SER A 65 14.23 -19.08 2.78
CA SER A 65 15.20 -18.00 2.54
C SER A 65 14.67 -16.85 1.67
N ARG A 66 13.57 -17.06 0.95
CA ARG A 66 12.85 -15.97 0.25
C ARG A 66 12.05 -15.10 1.23
N GLY A 67 11.80 -15.59 2.45
CA GLY A 67 11.11 -14.91 3.53
C GLY A 67 9.62 -15.22 3.61
N LEU A 68 9.04 -15.08 4.80
CA LEU A 68 7.63 -15.32 5.08
C LEU A 68 6.68 -14.36 4.31
N ASN A 69 7.15 -13.16 4.00
CA ASN A 69 6.39 -12.14 3.24
C ASN A 69 6.60 -12.25 1.72
N PHE A 70 7.15 -13.36 1.23
CA PHE A 70 7.38 -13.54 -0.20
C PHE A 70 6.06 -13.64 -0.97
N ASN A 71 5.84 -12.70 -1.89
CA ASN A 71 4.65 -12.74 -2.73
C ASN A 71 4.84 -13.78 -3.85
N GLN A 72 4.02 -14.84 -3.80
CA GLN A 72 3.85 -15.74 -4.93
C GLN A 72 3.18 -14.92 -6.04
N ALA A 73 3.91 -14.60 -7.11
CA ALA A 73 3.38 -13.83 -8.21
C ALA A 73 2.24 -14.61 -8.89
N LYS A 74 1.02 -14.43 -8.38
CA LYS A 74 -0.19 -14.98 -8.97
C LYS A 74 -0.60 -14.06 -10.11
N GLN A 75 -1.07 -14.65 -11.20
CA GLN A 75 -1.65 -13.90 -12.30
C GLN A 75 -2.74 -12.96 -11.74
N PRO A 76 -2.77 -11.68 -12.18
CA PRO A 76 -3.80 -10.76 -11.74
C PRO A 76 -5.18 -11.33 -12.09
N ASP A 77 -6.15 -11.13 -11.21
CA ASP A 77 -7.52 -11.58 -11.44
C ASP A 77 -8.13 -10.79 -12.61
N THR A 78 -8.15 -11.42 -13.78
CA THR A 78 -8.66 -10.83 -15.02
C THR A 78 -10.09 -10.31 -14.84
N ARG A 79 -10.93 -10.97 -14.04
CA ARG A 79 -12.33 -10.56 -13.84
C ARG A 79 -12.41 -9.22 -13.12
N LYS A 80 -11.61 -9.03 -12.07
CA LYS A 80 -11.55 -7.77 -11.33
C LYS A 80 -11.02 -6.64 -12.19
N VAL A 81 -10.00 -6.91 -12.99
CA VAL A 81 -9.44 -5.90 -13.92
C VAL A 81 -10.49 -5.51 -14.97
N VAL A 82 -11.15 -6.48 -15.60
CA VAL A 82 -12.20 -6.21 -16.61
C VAL A 82 -13.38 -5.45 -15.98
N CYS A 83 -13.84 -5.85 -14.79
CA CYS A 83 -14.92 -5.15 -14.09
C CYS A 83 -14.54 -3.69 -13.77
N ALA A 84 -13.33 -3.45 -13.26
CA ALA A 84 -12.85 -2.10 -12.98
C ALA A 84 -12.75 -1.25 -14.25
N VAL A 85 -12.27 -1.85 -15.35
CA VAL A 85 -12.18 -1.18 -16.65
C VAL A 85 -13.57 -0.85 -17.22
N GLU A 86 -14.50 -1.80 -17.25
CA GLU A 86 -15.87 -1.56 -17.75
C GLU A 86 -16.63 -0.55 -16.88
N ASN A 87 -16.45 -0.58 -15.56
CA ASN A 87 -17.03 0.43 -14.67
C ASN A 87 -16.48 1.84 -14.96
N ALA A 88 -15.19 1.96 -15.28
CA ALA A 88 -14.59 3.24 -15.66
C ALA A 88 -15.04 3.72 -17.06
N ILE A 89 -15.25 2.78 -17.99
CA ILE A 89 -15.73 3.05 -19.35
C ILE A 89 -17.16 3.59 -19.36
N GLY A 90 -18.00 3.19 -18.40
CA GLY A 90 -19.38 3.65 -18.27
C GLY A 90 -19.54 5.18 -18.15
N LEU A 91 -18.47 5.90 -17.76
CA LEU A 91 -18.47 7.36 -17.60
C LEU A 91 -17.99 8.11 -18.85
N LEU A 92 -17.52 7.42 -19.89
CA LEU A 92 -16.93 8.01 -21.10
C LEU A 92 -17.94 8.12 -22.25
N GLY A 93 -17.62 8.94 -23.26
CA GLY A 93 -18.39 9.04 -24.51
C GLY A 93 -18.22 7.82 -25.41
N GLU A 94 -19.24 7.47 -26.20
CA GLU A 94 -19.34 6.20 -26.95
C GLU A 94 -18.09 5.89 -27.80
N SER A 95 -17.52 6.88 -28.50
CA SER A 95 -16.30 6.73 -29.30
C SER A 95 -15.04 6.42 -28.49
N GLU A 96 -14.93 6.92 -27.25
CA GLU A 96 -13.75 6.70 -26.39
C GLU A 96 -13.83 5.32 -25.71
N ARG A 97 -15.04 4.79 -25.51
CA ARG A 97 -15.27 3.48 -24.87
C ARG A 97 -14.61 2.35 -25.64
N ASP A 98 -14.80 2.32 -26.95
CA ASP A 98 -14.28 1.25 -27.79
C ASP A 98 -12.75 1.31 -27.93
N GLU A 99 -12.19 2.51 -27.95
CA GLU A 99 -10.74 2.70 -27.95
C GLU A 99 -10.11 2.19 -26.64
N VAL A 100 -10.68 2.56 -25.49
CA VAL A 100 -10.21 2.12 -24.18
C VAL A 100 -10.37 0.61 -24.02
N ARG A 101 -11.50 0.04 -24.45
CA ARG A 101 -11.74 -1.41 -24.45
C ARG A 101 -10.70 -2.16 -25.29
N THR A 102 -10.42 -1.68 -26.50
CA THR A 102 -9.42 -2.29 -27.39
C THR A 102 -8.01 -2.24 -26.80
N ARG A 103 -7.63 -1.10 -26.21
CA ARG A 103 -6.34 -0.97 -25.49
C ARG A 103 -6.26 -1.91 -24.29
N ALA A 104 -7.33 -2.00 -23.49
CA ALA A 104 -7.39 -2.87 -22.32
C ALA A 104 -7.24 -4.35 -22.70
N VAL A 105 -7.93 -4.80 -23.76
CA VAL A 105 -7.78 -6.15 -24.31
C VAL A 105 -6.34 -6.40 -24.78
N GLY A 106 -5.71 -5.43 -25.44
CA GLY A 106 -4.31 -5.52 -25.87
C GLY A 106 -3.34 -5.70 -24.70
N ILE A 107 -3.54 -4.95 -23.59
CA ILE A 107 -2.72 -5.06 -22.38
C ILE A 107 -2.93 -6.41 -21.70
N LEU A 108 -4.18 -6.84 -21.52
CA LEU A 108 -4.51 -8.14 -20.91
C LEU A 108 -3.94 -9.32 -21.72
N SER A 109 -4.01 -9.24 -23.05
CA SER A 109 -3.42 -10.23 -23.95
C SER A 109 -1.90 -10.32 -23.79
N ARG A 110 -1.20 -9.18 -23.66
CA ARG A 110 0.25 -9.16 -23.40
C ARG A 110 0.60 -9.73 -22.03
N ILE A 111 -0.15 -9.39 -20.98
CA ILE A 111 0.07 -9.94 -19.63
C ILE A 111 -0.06 -11.48 -19.64
N ARG A 112 -1.07 -11.99 -20.34
CA ARG A 112 -1.29 -13.44 -20.49
C ARG A 112 -0.19 -14.13 -21.30
N LYS A 113 0.26 -13.51 -22.40
CA LYS A 113 1.32 -14.04 -23.28
C LYS A 113 2.72 -13.96 -22.69
N SER A 114 3.03 -12.87 -21.99
CA SER A 114 4.29 -12.71 -21.26
C SER A 114 4.36 -13.58 -20.02
N GLY A 115 3.29 -14.35 -19.74
CA GLY A 115 3.24 -15.48 -18.83
C GLY A 115 4.10 -15.22 -17.62
N CYS A 116 3.66 -14.31 -16.73
CA CYS A 116 4.31 -13.97 -15.46
C CYS A 116 5.22 -15.13 -15.05
N GLN A 117 6.53 -14.99 -15.33
CA GLN A 117 7.49 -16.07 -15.17
C GLN A 117 7.21 -16.69 -13.83
N GLN A 118 6.95 -18.00 -13.79
CA GLN A 118 6.72 -18.68 -12.53
C GLN A 118 7.94 -18.40 -11.65
N VAL A 119 7.79 -17.47 -10.71
CA VAL A 119 8.89 -17.01 -9.86
C VAL A 119 9.35 -18.14 -8.94
N LEU A 120 8.48 -19.15 -8.78
CA LEU A 120 8.69 -20.38 -8.07
C LEU A 120 8.86 -21.56 -9.03
N SER A 121 9.83 -22.40 -8.74
CA SER A 121 9.96 -23.72 -9.38
C SER A 121 8.91 -24.69 -8.83
N GLU A 122 8.56 -25.73 -9.59
CA GLU A 122 7.63 -26.78 -9.13
C GLU A 122 8.05 -27.40 -7.79
N ASP A 123 9.36 -27.54 -7.57
CA ASP A 123 9.91 -28.08 -6.33
C ASP A 123 9.70 -27.13 -5.15
N GLU A 124 9.79 -25.81 -5.38
CA GLU A 124 9.50 -24.79 -4.38
C GLU A 124 7.99 -24.76 -4.05
N GLU A 125 7.11 -24.95 -5.05
CA GLU A 125 5.67 -25.05 -4.81
C GLU A 125 5.31 -26.31 -4.01
N LYS A 126 5.94 -27.45 -4.31
CA LYS A 126 5.79 -28.70 -3.55
C LYS A 126 6.30 -28.51 -2.13
N ALA A 127 7.44 -27.86 -1.94
CA ALA A 127 7.99 -27.54 -0.63
C ALA A 127 7.04 -26.65 0.21
N ILE A 128 6.44 -25.61 -0.37
CA ILE A 128 5.44 -24.78 0.32
C ILE A 128 4.24 -25.63 0.78
N LYS A 129 3.75 -26.51 -0.10
CA LYS A 129 2.65 -27.43 0.23
C LYS A 129 3.05 -28.43 1.32
N ALA A 130 4.29 -28.94 1.30
CA ALA A 130 4.81 -29.87 2.30
C ALA A 130 4.92 -29.20 3.68
N LEU A 131 5.55 -28.03 3.74
CA LEU A 131 5.65 -27.22 4.96
C LEU A 131 4.28 -26.88 5.55
N HIS A 132 3.31 -26.52 4.70
CA HIS A 132 1.96 -26.20 5.16
C HIS A 132 1.18 -27.43 5.67
N LYS A 133 1.41 -28.62 5.07
CA LYS A 133 0.80 -29.88 5.55
C LYS A 133 1.38 -30.34 6.88
N ASN A 134 2.64 -30.01 7.16
CA ASN A 134 3.30 -30.44 8.38
C ASN A 134 2.90 -29.56 9.57
N LYS A 135 1.87 -29.99 10.32
CA LYS A 135 1.41 -29.29 11.53
C LYS A 135 2.34 -29.47 12.75
N LYS A 136 3.35 -30.33 12.66
CA LYS A 136 4.30 -30.58 13.76
C LYS A 136 5.36 -29.49 13.88
N ILE A 137 5.55 -28.68 12.85
CA ILE A 137 6.53 -27.60 12.82
C ILE A 137 5.84 -26.24 12.90
N ALA A 138 6.51 -25.28 13.53
CA ALA A 138 6.13 -23.87 13.59
C ALA A 138 7.22 -23.05 12.89
N VAL A 139 6.85 -22.36 11.81
CA VAL A 139 7.75 -21.44 11.09
C VAL A 139 7.42 -20.03 11.56
N LEU A 140 8.41 -19.36 12.15
CA LEU A 140 8.22 -18.06 12.81
C LEU A 140 9.20 -17.03 12.26
N PRO A 141 8.78 -15.76 12.13
CA PRO A 141 9.74 -14.68 11.96
C PRO A 141 10.53 -14.55 13.26
N ALA A 142 11.86 -14.44 13.17
CA ALA A 142 12.65 -14.09 14.35
C ALA A 142 12.36 -12.64 14.77
N ASP A 143 12.55 -12.38 16.06
CA ASP A 143 12.59 -11.04 16.65
C ASP A 143 13.66 -10.15 15.98
N LYS A 144 14.79 -10.76 15.60
CA LYS A 144 15.85 -10.12 14.82
C LYS A 144 15.52 -10.23 13.32
N GLY A 145 15.29 -9.07 12.70
CA GLY A 145 14.92 -8.96 11.30
C GLY A 145 15.89 -9.71 10.37
N ASN A 146 15.31 -10.44 9.41
CA ASN A 146 15.96 -11.30 8.41
C ASN A 146 16.30 -12.75 8.81
N VAL A 147 15.84 -13.25 9.96
CA VAL A 147 15.95 -14.68 10.28
C VAL A 147 14.56 -15.33 10.31
N THR A 148 14.44 -16.49 9.66
CA THR A 148 13.27 -17.38 9.79
C THR A 148 13.67 -18.54 10.68
N VAL A 149 12.94 -18.74 11.78
CA VAL A 149 13.19 -19.83 12.74
C VAL A 149 12.16 -20.92 12.53
N VAL A 150 12.62 -22.17 12.45
CA VAL A 150 11.75 -23.36 12.41
C VAL A 150 11.89 -24.10 13.73
N LEU A 151 10.78 -24.33 14.42
CA LEU A 151 10.69 -24.96 15.73
C LEU A 151 9.69 -26.12 15.71
N ASP A 152 9.82 -27.05 16.65
CA ASP A 152 8.77 -28.04 16.88
C ASP A 152 7.57 -27.36 17.56
N ARG A 153 6.36 -27.74 17.15
CA ARG A 153 5.13 -27.10 17.63
C ARG A 153 4.94 -27.27 19.13
N SER A 154 5.26 -28.45 19.67
CA SER A 154 5.22 -28.70 21.12
C SER A 154 6.17 -27.76 21.87
N THR A 155 7.41 -27.62 21.39
CA THR A 155 8.40 -26.72 22.02
C THR A 155 7.98 -25.25 21.96
N TYR A 156 7.32 -24.85 20.86
CA TYR A 156 6.77 -23.51 20.73
C TYR A 156 5.61 -23.29 21.70
N GLU A 157 4.66 -24.23 21.78
CA GLU A 157 3.51 -24.16 22.67
C GLU A 157 3.95 -24.12 24.14
N SER A 158 4.88 -24.98 24.56
CA SER A 158 5.44 -24.96 25.92
C SER A 158 6.07 -23.60 26.26
N LYS A 159 6.93 -23.06 25.39
CA LYS A 159 7.57 -21.75 25.60
C LYS A 159 6.55 -20.61 25.62
N MET A 160 5.53 -20.68 24.76
CA MET A 160 4.47 -19.68 24.74
C MET A 160 3.66 -19.73 26.03
N THR A 161 3.32 -20.92 26.53
CA THR A 161 2.60 -21.08 27.80
C THR A 161 3.43 -20.67 29.01
N GLU A 162 4.75 -20.84 28.96
CA GLU A 162 5.68 -20.33 29.98
C GLU A 162 5.66 -18.79 29.98
N ILE A 163 5.92 -18.17 28.83
CA ILE A 163 5.95 -16.70 28.68
C ILE A 163 4.60 -16.05 29.06
N VAL A 164 3.49 -16.70 28.73
CA VAL A 164 2.13 -16.21 29.05
C VAL A 164 1.71 -16.55 30.48
N GLY A 165 2.14 -17.70 31.00
CA GLY A 165 1.83 -18.18 32.35
C GLY A 165 2.59 -17.45 33.45
N ASP A 166 3.66 -16.72 33.11
CA ASP A 166 4.36 -15.78 33.99
C ASP A 166 3.52 -14.51 34.22
N CYS A 167 2.34 -14.69 34.83
CA CYS A 167 1.35 -13.68 35.17
C CYS A 167 1.85 -12.63 36.18
N THR A 168 3.06 -12.77 36.72
CA THR A 168 3.64 -11.84 37.70
C THR A 168 4.37 -10.66 37.05
N THR A 169 4.66 -10.71 35.75
CA THR A 169 5.44 -9.67 35.05
C THR A 169 4.69 -9.01 33.89
N GLN A 170 3.60 -9.63 33.41
CA GLN A 170 2.70 -9.02 32.44
C GLN A 170 1.77 -8.05 33.17
N GLN A 171 2.26 -6.84 33.44
CA GLN A 171 1.37 -5.73 33.78
C GLN A 171 0.30 -5.66 32.69
N SER A 172 -0.96 -5.76 33.10
CA SER A 172 -2.08 -5.36 32.26
C SER A 172 -1.73 -3.98 31.70
N VAL A 173 -1.50 -3.89 30.40
CA VAL A 173 -1.45 -2.60 29.72
C VAL A 173 -2.86 -2.06 29.86
N GLN A 174 -3.12 -1.30 30.93
CA GLN A 174 -4.22 -0.38 30.91
C GLN A 174 -4.01 0.43 29.64
N THR A 175 -5.06 0.51 28.83
CA THR A 175 -5.04 1.19 27.54
C THR A 175 -4.98 2.70 27.81
N GLU A 176 -3.93 3.15 28.50
CA GLU A 176 -3.55 4.54 28.58
C GLU A 176 -3.09 4.89 27.18
N SER A 177 -4.00 5.59 26.50
CA SER A 177 -3.84 6.22 25.20
C SER A 177 -2.37 6.44 24.86
N PHE A 178 -1.82 5.57 24.01
CA PHE A 178 -0.45 5.71 23.53
C PHE A 178 -0.27 7.15 23.00
N PRO A 179 0.69 7.94 23.50
CA PRO A 179 0.90 9.33 23.08
C PRO A 179 1.58 9.39 21.69
N GLY A 180 0.99 8.71 20.72
CA GLY A 180 1.36 8.70 19.30
C GLY A 180 0.18 9.05 18.38
N VAL A 181 -1.07 9.03 18.87
CA VAL A 181 -2.26 9.32 18.05
C VAL A 181 -2.51 10.83 17.90
N HIS A 182 -1.97 11.68 18.78
CA HIS A 182 -2.11 13.14 18.69
C HIS A 182 -1.20 13.84 17.67
N ARG A 183 -0.45 13.09 16.84
CA ARG A 183 0.28 13.69 15.70
C ARG A 183 -0.65 14.05 14.54
N ALA A 184 -1.80 13.38 14.41
CA ALA A 184 -2.79 13.66 13.38
C ALA A 184 -3.67 14.88 13.72
N GLU A 185 -4.00 15.10 14.99
CA GLU A 185 -4.93 16.16 15.42
C GLU A 185 -4.33 17.56 15.35
N ARG A 186 -3.00 17.70 15.55
CA ARG A 186 -2.31 18.98 15.33
C ARG A 186 -2.39 19.45 13.87
N LEU A 187 -2.40 18.53 12.90
CA LEU A 187 -2.52 18.88 11.48
C LEU A 187 -3.93 19.35 11.14
N PHE A 188 -4.96 18.79 11.78
CA PHE A 188 -6.35 19.25 11.63
C PHE A 188 -6.58 20.65 12.21
N ASN A 189 -6.09 20.92 13.42
CA ASN A 189 -6.27 22.26 14.00
C ASN A 189 -5.47 23.34 13.26
N THR A 190 -4.27 23.04 12.75
CA THR A 190 -3.52 24.03 11.95
C THR A 190 -4.17 24.32 10.60
N THR A 191 -4.79 23.34 9.95
CA THR A 191 -5.44 23.53 8.65
C THR A 191 -6.76 24.29 8.79
N ILE A 192 -7.52 24.05 9.87
CA ILE A 192 -8.72 24.83 10.19
C ILE A 192 -8.37 26.28 10.53
N ILE A 193 -7.32 26.52 11.34
CA ILE A 193 -6.83 27.88 11.63
C ILE A 193 -6.37 28.58 10.34
N PHE A 194 -5.71 27.86 9.42
CA PHE A 194 -5.27 28.42 8.13
C PHE A 194 -6.45 28.73 7.18
N MET A 195 -7.48 27.87 7.13
CA MET A 195 -8.71 28.15 6.38
C MET A 195 -9.49 29.34 6.97
N MET A 196 -9.54 29.47 8.31
CA MET A 196 -10.16 30.61 8.96
C MET A 196 -9.37 31.91 8.73
N ALA A 197 -8.04 31.88 8.84
CA ALA A 197 -7.19 33.04 8.54
C ALA A 197 -7.28 33.46 7.06
N TRP A 198 -7.38 32.51 6.13
CA TRP A 198 -7.61 32.79 4.71
C TRP A 198 -8.99 33.42 4.47
N ARG A 199 -10.02 32.94 5.17
CA ARG A 199 -11.39 33.49 5.11
C ARG A 199 -11.48 34.90 5.70
N LEU A 200 -10.76 35.21 6.78
CA LEU A 200 -10.66 36.58 7.32
C LEU A 200 -9.93 37.51 6.34
N LYS A 201 -8.87 37.05 5.67
CA LYS A 201 -8.13 37.84 4.68
C LYS A 201 -8.96 38.19 3.43
N HIS A 202 -9.91 37.33 3.06
CA HIS A 202 -10.84 37.58 1.95
C HIS A 202 -12.07 38.42 2.35
N LEU A 203 -12.45 38.45 3.63
CA LEU A 203 -13.60 39.24 4.08
C LEU A 203 -13.22 40.65 4.57
N TRP A 204 -12.07 40.84 5.20
CA TRP A 204 -11.60 42.15 5.69
C TRP A 204 -10.15 42.35 5.22
N GLY A 205 -9.94 43.24 4.25
CA GLY A 205 -8.64 43.50 3.65
C GLY A 205 -7.64 44.14 4.62
N ALA A 206 -6.98 43.35 5.45
CA ALA A 206 -5.89 43.77 6.34
C ALA A 206 -4.55 43.08 5.97
N PRO A 207 -3.42 43.80 6.06
CA PRO A 207 -2.10 43.26 5.69
C PRO A 207 -1.49 42.47 6.86
N VAL A 208 -1.36 41.15 6.71
CA VAL A 208 -0.59 40.32 7.67
C VAL A 208 0.78 40.00 7.07
N ARG A 209 1.83 40.40 7.80
CA ARG A 209 3.25 40.21 7.47
C ARG A 209 3.62 38.72 7.39
N CYS A 210 4.61 38.44 6.54
CA CYS A 210 5.05 37.15 6.04
C CYS A 210 5.32 36.07 7.10
N ALA A 211 4.85 34.85 6.83
CA ALA A 211 5.33 33.63 7.48
C ALA A 211 6.21 32.84 6.48
N THR A 212 7.31 32.33 6.99
CA THR A 212 8.50 31.79 6.32
C THR A 212 8.28 30.58 5.40
N THR A 213 9.15 30.49 4.39
CA THR A 213 9.19 29.63 3.19
C THR A 213 9.11 28.10 3.40
N THR A 214 9.02 27.60 4.63
CA THR A 214 9.08 26.16 4.92
C THR A 214 7.74 25.41 4.81
N HIS A 215 6.60 26.12 4.72
CA HIS A 215 5.27 25.47 4.74
C HIS A 215 4.63 25.22 3.35
N MET A 216 5.23 25.68 2.24
CA MET A 216 4.66 25.44 0.91
C MET A 216 4.91 24.04 0.33
N VAL A 217 5.85 23.27 0.90
CA VAL A 217 6.18 21.92 0.41
C VAL A 217 5.10 20.89 0.74
N LEU A 218 4.32 21.10 1.81
CA LEU A 218 3.34 20.11 2.29
C LEU A 218 2.03 20.08 1.50
N MET A 219 1.74 21.10 0.68
CA MET A 219 0.48 21.20 -0.07
C MET A 219 0.50 20.55 -1.46
N GLN A 220 1.67 20.14 -1.97
CA GLN A 220 1.75 19.45 -3.28
C GLN A 220 1.55 17.92 -3.18
N SER A 221 1.59 17.34 -1.98
CA SER A 221 1.55 15.88 -1.79
C SER A 221 0.17 15.28 -1.53
N TYR A 222 -0.81 16.07 -1.09
CA TYR A 222 -2.13 15.57 -0.70
C TYR A 222 -3.19 16.15 -1.63
N GLY A 223 -3.54 15.39 -2.67
CA GLY A 223 -4.68 15.68 -3.54
C GLY A 223 -5.98 15.84 -2.73
N ALA A 224 -6.89 16.68 -3.22
CA ALA A 224 -8.15 16.99 -2.55
C ALA A 224 -8.99 15.73 -2.26
N MET A 225 -9.36 15.54 -0.99
CA MET A 225 -10.24 14.46 -0.54
C MET A 225 -11.69 14.75 -0.98
N PRO A 226 -12.43 13.79 -1.57
CA PRO A 226 -13.85 13.98 -1.85
C PRO A 226 -14.66 13.91 -0.54
N LEU A 227 -15.41 14.96 -0.24
CA LEU A 227 -16.38 14.98 0.86
C LEU A 227 -17.63 14.18 0.46
N HIS A 228 -17.87 13.04 1.12
CA HIS A 228 -19.14 12.31 0.98
C HIS A 228 -20.22 13.03 1.80
N ARG A 229 -21.36 13.33 1.16
CA ARG A 229 -22.50 14.01 1.77
C ARG A 229 -23.28 13.01 2.64
N ILE A 230 -23.19 13.14 3.96
CA ILE A 230 -24.04 12.40 4.92
C ILE A 230 -25.33 13.20 5.08
N GLN A 231 -26.47 12.59 4.73
CA GLN A 231 -27.79 13.15 5.05
C GLN A 231 -28.14 12.75 6.50
N HIS A 232 -28.41 13.74 7.34
CA HIS A 232 -29.01 13.52 8.66
C HIS A 232 -30.54 13.48 8.50
N THR A 233 -31.15 12.37 8.88
CA THR A 233 -32.58 12.27 9.17
C THR A 233 -32.86 12.92 10.51
N SER A 234 -33.64 14.00 10.51
CA SER A 234 -34.05 14.71 11.71
C SER A 234 -35.36 14.11 12.25
N SER A 235 -35.30 13.35 13.34
CA SER A 235 -36.48 12.98 14.12
C SER A 235 -36.82 14.15 15.06
N GLN A 236 -38.01 14.75 14.89
CA GLN A 236 -38.54 15.73 15.83
C GLN A 236 -39.13 15.03 17.06
N LEU A 237 -38.67 15.45 18.23
CA LEU A 237 -39.42 15.43 19.48
C LEU A 237 -40.16 16.76 19.57
N GLN A 238 -41.49 16.73 19.59
CA GLN A 238 -42.32 17.81 20.14
C GLN A 238 -43.23 17.21 21.21
N MET A 239 -43.36 18.00 22.29
CA MET A 239 -44.31 17.84 23.38
C MET A 239 -45.76 17.87 22.89
#